data_AF-K8XFG9-F1
#
_entry.id   AF-K8XFG9-F1
#
_cell.length_a   1.000
_cell.length_b   1.000
_cell.length_c   1.000
_cell.angle_alpha   90.00
_cell.angle_beta   90.00
_cell.angle_gamma   90.00
#
_symmetry.space_group_name_H-M   'P 1'
#
loop_
_entity.id
_entity.type
_entity.pdbx_description
1 polymer ?
#
loop_
_entity_poly.entity_id
_entity_poly.type
_entity_poly.pdbx_seq_one_letter_code
_entity_poly.pdbx_strand_id
1 'polypeptide(L)'
;MTEVRDVVAAASQLTDAEFLQVVRAVAAGRPGLGALLAAVDVGAAIPAEDPVTAEVVPHIAPDVPEPDYTPGGVPTFDRVRERIEGRFGTAMGSSELAHDSPSGQSLDEAWEKREKAGKAKLDEIRRSLGKQ
;
A
#
# COMPACT_ATOMS: atom_id res chain seq x y z
N MET A 1 -8.33 53.66 -35.98
CA MET A 1 -7.53 52.48 -35.62
C MET A 1 -8.23 51.88 -34.41
N THR A 2 -8.79 50.68 -34.52
CA THR A 2 -9.53 50.08 -33.40
C THR A 2 -8.52 49.55 -32.39
N GLU A 3 -8.60 50.01 -31.15
CA GLU A 3 -7.73 49.55 -30.06
C GLU A 3 -8.11 48.10 -29.68
N VAL A 4 -7.14 47.31 -29.24
CA VAL A 4 -7.37 45.91 -28.83
C VAL A 4 -8.44 45.82 -27.73
N ARG A 5 -8.48 46.83 -26.84
CA ARG A 5 -9.47 46.92 -25.77
C ARG A 5 -10.91 47.04 -26.29
N ASP A 6 -11.12 47.75 -27.39
CA ASP A 6 -12.44 47.91 -27.99
C ASP A 6 -12.92 46.59 -28.59
N VAL A 7 -12.00 45.82 -29.17
CA VAL A 7 -12.29 44.46 -29.69
C VAL A 7 -12.68 43.51 -28.56
N VAL A 8 -12.00 43.58 -27.41
CA VAL A 8 -12.34 42.76 -26.23
C VAL A 8 -13.71 43.16 -25.67
N ALA A 9 -13.99 44.47 -25.58
CA ALA A 9 -15.29 44.95 -25.12
C ALA A 9 -16.42 44.48 -26.05
N ALA A 10 -16.25 44.59 -27.37
CA ALA A 10 -17.21 44.09 -28.35
C ALA A 10 -17.38 42.56 -28.27
N ALA A 11 -16.28 41.81 -28.10
CA ALA A 11 -16.33 40.36 -27.95
C ALA A 11 -17.11 39.91 -26.72
N SER A 12 -17.00 40.65 -25.61
CA SER A 12 -17.70 40.33 -24.35
C SER A 12 -19.23 40.50 -24.41
N GLN A 13 -19.75 41.17 -25.43
CA GLN A 13 -21.19 41.37 -25.64
C GLN A 13 -21.83 40.28 -26.52
N LEU A 14 -21.02 39.42 -27.14
CA LEU A 14 -21.49 38.33 -28.00
C LEU A 14 -21.89 37.13 -27.14
N THR A 15 -22.88 36.37 -27.62
CA THR A 15 -23.12 35.02 -27.07
C THR A 15 -21.97 34.08 -27.45
N ASP A 16 -21.78 32.99 -26.70
CA ASP A 16 -20.71 32.03 -26.97
C ASP A 16 -20.77 31.48 -28.41
N ALA A 17 -21.98 31.21 -28.91
CA ALA A 17 -22.18 30.74 -30.28
C ALA A 17 -21.73 31.77 -31.33
N GLU A 18 -22.03 33.04 -31.12
CA GLU A 18 -21.64 34.13 -32.02
C GLU A 18 -20.13 34.42 -31.92
N PHE A 19 -19.57 34.39 -30.71
CA PHE A 19 -18.14 34.55 -30.48
C PHE A 19 -17.34 33.44 -31.17
N LEU A 20 -17.79 32.19 -31.07
CA LEU A 20 -17.18 31.06 -31.77
C LEU A 20 -17.24 31.21 -33.30
N GLN A 21 -18.29 31.80 -33.86
CA GLN A 21 -18.35 32.13 -35.29
C GLN A 21 -17.30 33.18 -35.68
N VAL A 22 -17.10 34.21 -34.85
CA VAL A 22 -16.04 35.21 -35.05
C VAL A 22 -14.66 34.57 -35.01
N VAL A 23 -14.39 33.72 -34.01
CA VAL A 23 -13.10 33.00 -33.88
C VAL A 23 -12.85 32.10 -35.10
N ARG A 24 -13.88 31.39 -35.57
CA ARG A 24 -13.81 30.55 -36.79
C ARG A 24 -13.45 31.38 -38.03
N ALA A 25 -14.11 32.51 -38.22
CA ALA A 25 -13.85 33.41 -39.35
C ALA A 25 -12.43 33.99 -39.31
N VAL A 26 -11.95 34.38 -38.13
CA VAL A 26 -10.59 34.91 -37.94
C VAL A 26 -9.53 33.83 -38.16
N ALA A 27 -9.75 32.61 -37.65
CA ALA A 27 -8.84 31.49 -37.81
C ALA A 27 -8.77 31.00 -39.27
N ALA A 28 -9.88 31.03 -40.01
CA ALA A 28 -9.90 30.67 -41.44
C ALA A 28 -9.03 31.60 -42.31
N GLY A 29 -8.92 32.88 -41.94
CA GLY A 29 -8.05 33.84 -42.63
C GLY A 29 -6.59 33.82 -42.19
N ARG A 30 -6.22 32.99 -41.19
CA ARG A 30 -4.89 32.98 -40.57
C ARG A 30 -4.40 31.54 -40.36
N PRO A 31 -3.61 30.98 -41.29
CA PRO A 31 -3.22 29.57 -41.23
C PRO A 31 -2.42 29.19 -39.97
N GLY A 32 -1.72 30.14 -39.35
CA GLY A 32 -1.01 29.93 -38.07
C GLY A 32 -1.92 29.72 -36.85
N LEU A 33 -3.24 29.90 -36.99
CA LEU A 33 -4.23 29.73 -35.91
C LEU A 33 -5.09 28.46 -36.07
N GLY A 34 -4.65 27.49 -36.88
CA GLY A 34 -5.41 26.26 -37.15
C GLY A 34 -5.83 25.45 -35.91
N ALA A 35 -5.07 25.53 -34.81
CA ALA A 35 -5.44 24.89 -33.54
C ALA A 35 -6.71 25.48 -32.90
N LEU A 36 -6.95 26.79 -33.06
CA LEU A 36 -8.18 27.43 -32.58
C LEU A 36 -9.39 26.97 -33.39
N LEU A 37 -9.24 26.77 -34.70
CA LEU A 37 -10.31 26.26 -35.56
C LEU A 37 -10.75 24.86 -35.11
N ALA A 38 -9.79 23.97 -34.84
CA ALA A 38 -10.07 22.63 -34.32
C ALA A 38 -10.74 22.66 -32.94
N ALA A 39 -10.34 23.58 -32.06
CA ALA A 39 -10.94 23.71 -30.72
C ALA A 39 -12.38 24.25 -30.76
N VAL A 40 -12.71 25.16 -31.69
CA VAL A 40 -14.07 25.71 -31.85
C VAL A 40 -15.07 24.63 -32.27
N ASP A 41 -14.66 23.67 -33.11
CA ASP A 41 -15.51 22.53 -33.50
C ASP A 41 -15.82 21.58 -32.33
N VAL A 42 -14.91 21.47 -31.36
CA VAL A 42 -15.12 20.68 -30.13
C VAL A 42 -16.01 21.42 -29.13
N GLY A 43 -15.83 22.75 -29.00
CA GLY A 43 -16.57 23.58 -28.04
C GLY A 43 -18.08 23.71 -28.32
N ALA A 44 -18.52 23.52 -29.57
CA ALA A 44 -19.94 23.55 -29.93
C ALA A 44 -20.71 22.26 -29.54
N ALA A 45 -20.00 21.21 -29.12
CA ALA A 45 -20.57 19.90 -28.80
C ALA A 45 -20.72 19.62 -27.30
N ILE A 46 -20.48 20.62 -26.43
CA ILE A 46 -20.84 20.50 -25.00
C ILE A 46 -22.27 21.02 -24.87
N PRO A 47 -23.30 20.16 -24.81
CA PRO A 47 -24.63 20.62 -24.43
C PRO A 47 -24.53 21.26 -23.05
N ALA A 48 -25.12 22.44 -22.89
CA ALA A 48 -25.40 23.04 -21.60
C ALA A 48 -26.46 22.19 -20.88
N GLU A 49 -26.09 20.99 -20.47
CA GLU A 49 -26.85 20.25 -19.48
C GLU A 49 -26.43 20.79 -18.11
N ASP A 50 -27.44 21.03 -17.27
CA ASP A 50 -27.26 21.35 -15.85
C ASP A 50 -26.13 20.52 -15.25
N PRO A 51 -25.28 21.06 -14.36
CA PRO A 51 -24.20 20.29 -13.78
C PRO A 51 -24.81 19.13 -13.00
N VAL A 52 -24.88 17.96 -13.64
CA VAL A 52 -25.19 16.70 -12.99
C VAL A 52 -24.17 16.63 -11.87
N THR A 53 -24.66 16.65 -10.63
CA THR A 53 -23.82 16.39 -9.47
C THR A 53 -23.38 14.94 -9.61
N ALA A 54 -22.30 14.73 -10.37
CA ALA A 54 -21.64 13.45 -10.45
C ALA A 54 -21.17 13.17 -9.03
N GLU A 55 -21.87 12.23 -8.38
CA GLU A 55 -21.33 11.58 -7.20
C GLU A 55 -19.92 11.13 -7.57
N VAL A 56 -18.93 11.69 -6.88
CA VAL A 56 -17.55 11.26 -7.00
C VAL A 56 -17.51 9.86 -6.43
N VAL A 57 -17.78 8.87 -7.27
CA VAL A 57 -17.46 7.48 -6.96
C VAL A 57 -15.95 7.48 -6.75
N PRO A 58 -15.45 7.21 -5.53
CA PRO A 58 -14.03 7.17 -5.31
C PRO A 58 -13.46 6.16 -6.30
N HIS A 59 -12.53 6.61 -7.14
CA HIS A 59 -11.72 5.68 -7.88
C HIS A 59 -11.02 4.82 -6.82
N ILE A 60 -11.33 3.53 -6.80
CA ILE A 60 -10.55 2.58 -6.03
C ILE A 60 -9.53 2.09 -7.04
N ALA A 61 -8.38 2.76 -7.10
CA ALA A 61 -7.22 2.15 -7.74
C ALA A 61 -7.00 0.79 -7.08
N PRO A 62 -6.68 -0.28 -7.83
CA PRO A 62 -6.25 -1.51 -7.21
C PRO A 62 -5.08 -1.18 -6.29
N ASP A 63 -5.23 -1.46 -5.00
CA ASP A 63 -4.21 -1.24 -3.99
C ASP A 63 -3.06 -2.19 -4.32
N VAL A 64 -2.05 -1.68 -5.01
CA VAL A 64 -0.82 -2.43 -5.25
C VAL A 64 -0.09 -2.43 -3.92
N PRO A 65 0.14 -3.60 -3.29
CA PRO A 65 0.80 -3.66 -2.00
C PRO A 65 2.14 -2.94 -2.07
N GLU A 66 2.39 -2.09 -1.09
CA GLU A 66 3.68 -1.40 -0.98
C GLU A 66 4.82 -2.41 -0.92
N PRO A 67 5.99 -2.12 -1.54
CA PRO A 67 7.11 -3.04 -1.51
C PRO A 67 7.64 -3.22 -0.07
N ASP A 68 7.95 -4.46 0.32
CA ASP A 68 8.51 -4.83 1.63
C ASP A 68 9.84 -4.12 1.97
N TYR A 69 10.51 -3.58 0.95
CA TYR A 69 11.77 -2.87 1.07
C TYR A 69 11.71 -1.56 0.30
N THR A 70 12.28 -0.54 0.90
CA THR A 70 12.59 0.72 0.21
C THR A 70 13.58 0.46 -0.94
N PRO A 71 13.67 1.37 -1.94
CA PRO A 71 14.66 1.26 -3.02
C PRO A 71 16.11 1.18 -2.53
N GLY A 72 16.41 1.68 -1.33
CA GLY A 72 17.71 1.56 -0.67
C GLY A 72 17.96 0.22 0.04
N GLY A 73 17.04 -0.74 -0.07
CA GLY A 73 17.14 -2.06 0.57
C GLY A 73 16.81 -2.06 2.06
N VAL A 74 16.30 -0.96 2.61
CA VAL A 74 15.85 -0.89 4.02
C VAL A 74 14.44 -1.50 4.11
N PRO A 75 14.19 -2.47 5.00
CA PRO A 75 12.85 -3.02 5.22
C PRO A 75 11.85 -1.94 5.63
N THR A 76 10.61 -2.04 5.15
CA THR A 76 9.52 -1.20 5.64
C THR A 76 9.12 -1.57 7.06
N PHE A 77 8.38 -0.66 7.72
CA PHE A 77 7.90 -0.92 9.08
C PHE A 77 7.00 -2.15 9.15
N ASP A 78 6.11 -2.33 8.17
CA ASP A 78 5.24 -3.50 8.11
C ASP A 78 6.03 -4.80 7.94
N ARG A 79 7.09 -4.79 7.14
CA ARG A 79 7.98 -5.95 7.00
C ARG A 79 8.70 -6.31 8.31
N VAL A 80 9.13 -5.31 9.07
CA VAL A 80 9.74 -5.53 10.39
C VAL A 80 8.71 -6.07 11.38
N ARG A 81 7.50 -5.50 11.41
CA ARG A 81 6.39 -5.95 12.25
C ARG A 81 6.05 -7.41 11.98
N GLU A 82 5.76 -7.74 10.72
CA GLU A 82 5.42 -9.11 10.29
C GLU A 82 6.52 -10.10 10.71
N ARG A 83 7.79 -9.73 10.54
CA ARG A 83 8.92 -10.57 10.95
C ARG A 83 8.98 -10.78 12.47
N ILE A 84 8.70 -9.75 13.27
CA ILE A 84 8.69 -9.85 14.73
C ILE A 84 7.52 -10.74 15.18
N GLU A 85 6.32 -10.51 14.63
CA GLU A 85 5.13 -11.29 14.95
C GLU A 85 5.29 -12.76 14.56
N GLY A 86 5.83 -13.03 13.37
CA GLY A 86 6.12 -14.41 12.93
C GLY A 86 7.15 -15.11 13.81
N ARG A 87 8.19 -14.39 14.25
CA ARG A 87 9.18 -14.94 15.20
C ARG A 87 8.59 -15.17 16.58
N PHE A 88 7.77 -14.25 17.07
CA PHE A 88 7.13 -14.36 18.37
C PHE A 88 6.14 -15.53 18.40
N GLY A 89 5.30 -15.66 17.37
CA GLY A 89 4.38 -16.79 17.23
C GLY A 89 5.12 -18.14 17.13
N THR A 90 6.22 -18.19 16.37
CA THR A 90 7.07 -19.38 16.31
C THR A 90 7.72 -19.70 17.65
N ALA A 91 8.28 -18.69 18.33
CA ALA A 91 8.96 -18.87 19.61
C ALA A 91 8.03 -19.46 20.65
N MET A 92 6.79 -18.97 20.73
CA MET A 92 5.76 -19.45 21.66
C MET A 92 5.51 -20.96 21.53
N GLY A 93 5.47 -21.52 20.31
CA GLY A 93 5.25 -22.96 20.11
C GLY A 93 6.53 -23.80 19.98
N SER A 94 7.68 -23.16 19.76
CA SER A 94 8.93 -23.88 19.45
C SER A 94 9.49 -24.70 20.60
N SER A 95 9.30 -24.26 21.85
CA SER A 95 9.81 -24.98 23.03
C SER A 95 9.06 -26.29 23.26
N GLU A 96 7.74 -26.30 23.05
CA GLU A 96 6.90 -27.49 23.16
C GLU A 96 7.28 -28.49 22.06
N LEU A 97 7.41 -28.02 20.82
CA LEU A 97 7.87 -28.86 19.70
C LEU A 97 9.29 -29.41 19.91
N ALA A 98 10.19 -28.59 20.48
CA ALA A 98 11.55 -29.02 20.77
C ALA A 98 11.59 -30.09 21.88
N HIS A 99 10.73 -29.97 22.89
CA HIS A 99 10.58 -30.97 23.95
C HIS A 99 10.02 -32.29 23.39
N ASP A 100 8.97 -32.22 22.56
CA ASP A 100 8.35 -33.39 21.93
C ASP A 100 9.20 -34.00 20.79
N SER A 101 10.29 -33.33 20.40
CA SER A 101 11.21 -33.87 19.41
C SER A 101 11.90 -35.14 19.93
N PRO A 102 12.32 -36.07 19.03
CA PRO A 102 13.06 -37.26 19.44
C PRO A 102 14.34 -36.94 20.24
N SER A 103 15.00 -35.83 19.92
CA SER A 103 16.15 -35.32 20.67
C SER A 103 15.76 -34.84 22.08
N GLY A 104 14.64 -34.14 22.23
CA GLY A 104 14.14 -33.67 23.53
C GLY A 104 13.82 -34.83 24.46
N GLN A 105 13.03 -35.79 23.96
CA GLN A 105 12.70 -37.02 24.68
C GLN A 105 13.94 -37.80 25.14
N SER A 106 14.97 -37.90 24.29
CA SER A 106 16.22 -38.58 24.65
C SER A 106 17.01 -37.88 25.77
N LEU A 107 16.94 -36.55 25.85
CA LEU A 107 17.58 -35.77 26.90
C LEU A 107 16.84 -35.96 28.23
N ASP A 108 15.51 -35.96 28.19
CA ASP A 108 14.68 -36.20 29.37
C ASP A 108 14.90 -37.61 29.94
N GLU A 109 14.93 -38.64 29.07
CA GLU A 109 15.22 -40.02 29.50
C GLU A 109 16.63 -40.13 30.13
N ALA A 110 17.63 -39.46 29.54
CA ALA A 110 18.97 -39.41 30.11
C ALA A 110 19.00 -38.73 31.49
N TRP A 111 18.19 -37.68 31.67
CA TRP A 111 18.07 -36.96 32.93
C TRP A 111 17.39 -37.81 34.00
N GLU A 112 16.28 -38.48 33.68
CA GLU A 112 15.58 -39.40 34.57
C GLU A 112 16.49 -40.56 35.00
N LYS A 113 17.25 -41.13 34.05
CA LYS A 113 18.21 -42.19 34.35
C LYS A 113 19.28 -41.72 35.32
N ARG A 114 19.78 -40.49 35.15
CA ARG A 114 20.75 -39.86 36.05
C ARG A 114 20.16 -39.61 37.44
N GLU A 115 18.94 -39.09 37.52
CA GLU A 115 18.24 -38.91 38.79
C GLU A 115 18.03 -40.22 39.53
N LYS A 116 17.56 -41.26 38.83
CA LYS A 116 17.32 -42.58 39.41
C LYS A 116 18.61 -43.20 39.91
N ALA A 117 19.70 -43.09 39.15
CA ALA A 117 21.02 -43.54 39.58
C ALA A 117 21.51 -42.78 40.82
N GLY A 118 21.30 -41.46 40.87
CA GLY A 118 21.62 -40.62 42.02
C GLY A 118 20.82 -41.02 43.27
N LYS A 119 19.50 -41.17 43.15
CA LYS A 119 18.60 -41.62 44.23
C LYS A 119 19.01 -43.01 44.74
N ALA A 120 19.23 -43.97 43.83
CA ALA A 120 19.68 -45.30 44.20
C ALA A 120 21.02 -45.28 44.96
N LYS A 121 21.96 -44.41 44.55
CA LYS A 121 23.24 -44.26 45.24
C LYS A 121 23.08 -43.63 46.62
N LEU A 122 22.22 -42.62 46.76
CA LEU A 122 21.91 -42.02 48.06
C LEU A 122 21.28 -43.04 49.02
N ASP A 123 20.39 -43.90 48.52
CA ASP A 123 19.75 -44.94 49.33
C ASP A 123 20.72 -46.06 49.75
N GLU A 124 21.68 -46.40 48.89
CA GLU A 124 22.81 -47.25 49.25
C GLU A 124 23.63 -46.63 50.40
N ILE A 125 23.96 -45.33 50.30
CA ILE A 125 24.70 -44.61 51.34
C ILE A 125 23.91 -44.58 52.65
N ARG A 126 22.62 -44.25 52.62
CA ARG A 126 21.76 -44.23 53.84
C ARG A 126 21.75 -45.59 54.54
N ARG A 127 21.60 -46.68 53.78
CA ARG A 127 21.70 -48.04 54.30
C ARG A 127 23.07 -48.33 54.91
N SER A 128 24.16 -47.91 54.26
CA SER A 128 25.52 -48.10 54.80
C SER A 128 25.76 -47.35 56.12
N LEU A 129 25.03 -46.25 56.35
CA LEU A 129 25.12 -45.43 57.56
C LEU A 129 24.14 -45.88 58.67
N GLY A 130 23.34 -46.94 58.45
CA GLY A 130 22.36 -47.43 59.42
C GLY A 130 21.19 -46.48 59.68
N LYS A 131 20.99 -45.48 58.81
CA LYS A 131 19.88 -44.52 58.88
C LYS A 131 18.80 -44.97 57.89
N GLN A 132 17.86 -45.81 58.34
CA GLN A 132 16.61 -46.08 57.62
C GLN A 132 15.53 -45.10 58.08
#